data_AF-A0A8H6Q628-F1
#
_entry.id   AF-A0A8H6Q628-F1
#
_cell.length_a   1.000
_cell.length_b   1.000
_cell.length_c   1.000
_cell.angle_alpha   90.00
_cell.angle_beta   90.00
_cell.angle_gamma   90.00
#
_symmetry.space_group_name_H-M   'P 1'
#
loop_
_entity.id
_entity.type
_entity.pdbx_description
1 polymer ?
#
loop_
_entity_poly.entity_id
_entity_poly.type
_entity_poly.pdbx_seq_one_letter_code
_entity_poly.pdbx_strand_id
1 'polypeptide(L)'
;MSSIQVGLAVGNGTGLELTAVFERVIQSLAAPYNVTVTFLRSSRIYNSYSSLLAINDTDAVTEETLADAAHYGQFCKEVISCGVRAIFRTSISAQALYLVREQLQAIKVEHFTLSPTSSILLVRDQAQGFYSGTNSVSSTKDAVSRTAHFSKAVFTRILSYALGRANQLWGQTNSVTMIYKFHLFDGLFHTWAIEWERTFGVPIRFVQGDTMNRDLLAFGVKGHNLLISGNEYADIMQTILLDKFGLGAQESACAENVYLHPDVQGLSEYQTAHGSADDLVGKGIVNPTATIRAAAAVLEEHAGCLGAKQRADCVLEDLGARGIGTPDQGGTATTETFVEAFLQRLDQPQGTRHCKTSRCRGNRTAVVVVDFQNDCVTQYKNQSSMARVAANIPLVVEWARGARIEVIFVRFLGDEQFQGPSWRYRNQTQGRRPWCVQGTWGAELFGSVTVQTGERVFDKKAKFDPFLTGEFAQYIAARGFEELLVVGLYTDVCVDATVRGAFQRGLWTTLVRECTAALHFSEEQMLAYMQQVYGSEVVKIDDLLATGKENGPVSSSG
;
A
#
# COMPACT_ATOMS: atom_id res chain seq x y z
N MET A 1 27.70 -1.23 -1.53
CA MET A 1 26.68 -2.15 -0.97
C MET A 1 26.22 -1.55 0.33
N SER A 2 24.92 -1.30 0.45
CA SER A 2 24.31 -0.95 1.74
C SER A 2 24.22 -2.22 2.59
N SER A 3 24.31 -2.09 3.90
CA SER A 3 24.10 -3.21 4.82
C SER A 3 23.12 -2.82 5.91
N ILE A 4 22.37 -3.80 6.38
CA ILE A 4 21.47 -3.70 7.53
C ILE A 4 21.79 -4.82 8.51
N GLN A 5 21.74 -4.50 9.81
CA GLN A 5 21.77 -5.49 10.88
C GLN A 5 20.39 -5.59 11.52
N VAL A 6 19.91 -6.81 11.73
CA VAL A 6 18.58 -7.11 12.29
C VAL A 6 18.75 -7.93 13.57
N GLY A 7 18.09 -7.51 14.64
CA GLY A 7 18.04 -8.26 15.88
C GLY A 7 17.11 -9.47 15.75
N LEU A 8 17.49 -10.63 16.28
CA LEU A 8 16.64 -11.82 16.29
C LEU A 8 16.38 -12.29 17.72
N ALA A 9 15.10 -12.32 18.11
CA ALA A 9 14.67 -12.86 19.39
C ALA A 9 13.72 -14.06 19.18
N VAL A 10 14.17 -15.23 19.58
CA VAL A 10 13.49 -16.49 19.26
C VAL A 10 12.77 -16.99 20.50
N GLY A 11 11.48 -17.25 20.38
CA GLY A 11 10.71 -17.95 21.39
C GLY A 11 10.58 -19.45 21.12
N ASN A 12 10.09 -20.19 22.11
CA ASN A 12 9.71 -21.59 21.97
C ASN A 12 8.56 -21.79 20.95
N GLY A 13 8.22 -23.05 20.70
CA GLY A 13 7.20 -23.41 19.72
C GLY A 13 7.78 -23.40 18.31
N THR A 14 7.01 -22.89 17.34
CA THR A 14 7.42 -22.77 15.93
C THR A 14 8.50 -21.70 15.68
N GLY A 15 9.02 -21.07 16.75
CA GLY A 15 9.91 -19.92 16.67
C GLY A 15 11.22 -20.18 15.91
N LEU A 16 11.84 -21.34 16.09
CA LEU A 16 13.08 -21.68 15.36
C LEU A 16 12.82 -21.84 13.86
N GLU A 17 11.73 -22.52 13.50
CA GLU A 17 11.30 -22.73 12.11
C GLU A 17 11.01 -21.40 11.42
N LEU A 18 10.22 -20.53 12.04
CA LEU A 18 9.89 -19.21 11.48
C LEU A 18 11.10 -18.27 11.44
N THR A 19 12.05 -18.40 12.37
CA THR A 19 13.29 -17.62 12.31
C THR A 19 14.13 -18.03 11.11
N ALA A 20 14.26 -19.32 10.83
CA ALA A 20 14.96 -19.80 9.64
C ALA A 20 14.28 -19.31 8.34
N VAL A 21 12.94 -19.31 8.30
CA VAL A 21 12.17 -18.73 7.19
C VAL A 21 12.47 -17.24 7.04
N PHE A 22 12.44 -16.47 8.13
CA PHE A 22 12.71 -15.03 8.10
C PHE A 22 14.08 -14.73 7.51
N GLU A 23 15.12 -15.42 7.97
CA GLU A 23 16.50 -15.19 7.50
C GLU A 23 16.67 -15.50 6.02
N ARG A 24 16.09 -16.60 5.54
CA ARG A 24 16.15 -16.97 4.13
C ARG A 24 15.39 -15.96 3.27
N VAL A 25 14.18 -15.60 3.67
CA VAL A 25 13.31 -14.69 2.91
C VAL A 25 13.87 -13.27 2.86
N ILE A 26 14.35 -12.72 3.98
CA ILE A 26 14.87 -11.36 4.01
C ILE A 26 16.13 -11.21 3.14
N GLN A 27 17.00 -12.23 3.11
CA GLN A 27 18.18 -12.24 2.25
C GLN A 27 17.79 -12.23 0.76
N SER A 28 16.85 -13.09 0.35
CA SER A 28 16.38 -13.13 -1.04
C SER A 28 15.64 -11.85 -1.44
N LEU A 29 14.83 -11.27 -0.55
CA LEU A 29 14.15 -9.99 -0.80
C LEU A 29 15.14 -8.82 -0.93
N ALA A 30 16.23 -8.83 -0.17
CA ALA A 30 17.25 -7.79 -0.18
C ALA A 30 18.16 -7.84 -1.43
N ALA A 31 18.34 -9.01 -2.04
CA ALA A 31 19.31 -9.22 -3.12
C ALA A 31 19.17 -8.23 -4.30
N PRO A 32 17.97 -7.94 -4.84
CA PRO A 32 17.84 -6.98 -5.95
C PRO A 32 18.14 -5.52 -5.58
N TYR A 33 18.16 -5.20 -4.29
CA TYR A 33 18.50 -3.87 -3.78
C TYR A 33 19.99 -3.73 -3.46
N ASN A 34 20.81 -4.77 -3.68
CA ASN A 34 22.21 -4.83 -3.28
C ASN A 34 22.45 -4.51 -1.78
N VAL A 35 21.49 -4.93 -0.95
CA VAL A 35 21.53 -4.79 0.51
C VAL A 35 22.01 -6.10 1.13
N THR A 36 23.07 -6.04 1.94
CA THR A 36 23.52 -7.17 2.75
C THR A 36 22.83 -7.18 4.10
N VAL A 37 22.20 -8.30 4.47
CA VAL A 37 21.54 -8.46 5.77
C VAL A 37 22.42 -9.28 6.70
N THR A 38 22.64 -8.78 7.91
CA THR A 38 23.34 -9.47 9.00
C THR A 38 22.44 -9.55 10.24
N PHE A 39 22.75 -10.48 11.14
CA PHE A 39 21.89 -10.74 12.30
C PHE A 39 22.64 -10.61 13.62
N LEU A 40 21.98 -10.05 14.62
CA LEU A 40 22.41 -10.06 16.02
C LEU A 40 21.38 -10.86 16.82
N ARG A 41 21.77 -12.04 17.29
CA ARG A 41 20.85 -12.99 17.94
C ARG A 41 20.86 -12.83 19.46
N SER A 42 19.67 -12.87 20.06
CA SER A 42 19.51 -13.07 21.49
C SER A 42 20.14 -14.40 21.90
N SER A 43 20.90 -14.40 22.99
CA SER A 43 21.47 -15.61 23.60
C SER A 43 20.40 -16.50 24.26
N ARG A 44 19.23 -15.94 24.57
CA ARG A 44 18.12 -16.63 25.21
C ARG A 44 17.05 -17.02 24.20
N ILE A 45 16.54 -18.24 24.34
CA ILE A 45 15.26 -18.68 23.77
C ILE A 45 14.19 -18.41 24.81
N TYR A 46 13.20 -17.60 24.44
CA TYR A 46 12.17 -17.12 25.36
C TYR A 46 11.02 -18.12 25.50
N ASN A 47 10.35 -18.12 26.65
CA ASN A 47 9.23 -19.02 26.87
C ASN A 47 7.99 -18.59 26.08
N SER A 48 7.27 -19.58 25.55
CA SER A 48 5.91 -19.40 25.04
C SER A 48 4.92 -19.53 26.20
N TYR A 49 3.65 -19.17 25.97
CA TYR A 49 2.59 -19.41 26.96
C TYR A 49 2.51 -20.90 27.32
N SER A 50 2.57 -21.79 26.33
CA SER A 50 2.51 -23.23 26.53
C SER A 50 3.73 -23.76 27.28
N SER A 51 4.94 -23.24 26.99
CA SER A 51 6.13 -23.70 27.71
C SER A 51 6.13 -23.25 29.18
N LEU A 52 5.57 -22.08 29.50
CA LEU A 52 5.34 -21.67 30.89
C LEU A 52 4.31 -22.56 31.58
N LEU A 53 3.19 -22.87 30.94
CA LEU A 53 2.18 -23.75 31.53
C LEU A 53 2.72 -25.15 31.87
N ALA A 54 3.70 -25.64 31.11
CA ALA A 54 4.33 -26.94 31.36
C ALA A 54 5.16 -27.00 32.67
N ILE A 55 5.56 -25.85 33.22
CA ILE A 55 6.31 -25.76 34.49
C ILE A 55 5.44 -26.21 35.68
N ASN A 56 4.11 -26.07 35.58
CA ASN A 56 3.12 -26.50 36.57
C ASN A 56 3.42 -26.03 38.02
N ASP A 57 4.04 -24.86 38.15
CA ASP A 57 4.34 -24.16 39.40
C ASP A 57 4.19 -22.64 39.16
N THR A 58 3.36 -21.98 39.97
CA THR A 58 3.03 -20.56 39.78
C THR A 58 4.20 -19.63 40.10
N ASP A 59 5.01 -19.97 41.10
CA ASP A 59 6.14 -19.13 41.51
C ASP A 59 7.25 -19.22 40.47
N ALA A 60 7.56 -20.43 40.00
CA ALA A 60 8.53 -20.65 38.93
C ALA A 60 8.10 -20.00 37.59
N VAL A 61 6.80 -20.05 37.24
CA VAL A 61 6.29 -19.33 36.06
C VAL A 61 6.48 -17.82 36.18
N THR A 62 6.27 -17.28 37.38
CA THR A 62 6.47 -15.85 37.65
C THR A 62 7.94 -15.47 37.52
N GLU A 63 8.85 -16.27 38.08
CA GLU A 63 10.30 -16.06 37.97
C GLU A 63 10.77 -16.11 36.52
N GLU A 64 10.38 -17.13 35.75
CA GLU A 64 10.75 -17.24 34.34
C GLU A 64 10.17 -16.11 33.48
N THR A 65 8.96 -15.65 33.78
CA THR A 65 8.34 -14.49 33.11
C THR A 65 9.15 -13.22 33.35
N LEU A 66 9.58 -12.98 34.61
CA LEU A 66 10.41 -11.84 34.96
C LEU A 66 11.81 -11.94 34.33
N ALA A 67 12.39 -13.14 34.29
CA ALA A 67 13.67 -13.39 33.65
C ALA A 67 13.62 -13.14 32.12
N ASP A 68 12.57 -13.63 31.45
CA ASP A 68 12.34 -13.37 30.02
C ASP A 68 12.18 -11.87 29.74
N ALA A 69 11.37 -11.17 30.54
CA ALA A 69 11.17 -9.73 30.39
C ALA A 69 12.47 -8.94 30.60
N ALA A 70 13.20 -9.22 31.69
CA ALA A 70 14.46 -8.55 31.99
C ALA A 70 15.50 -8.78 30.89
N HIS A 71 15.66 -10.03 30.44
CA HIS A 71 16.60 -10.36 29.37
C HIS A 71 16.20 -9.71 28.04
N TYR A 72 14.92 -9.75 27.66
CA TYR A 72 14.48 -9.15 26.40
C TYR A 72 14.62 -7.62 26.40
N GLY A 73 14.30 -6.97 27.53
CA GLY A 73 14.52 -5.54 27.70
C GLY A 73 15.99 -5.14 27.59
N GLN A 74 16.89 -5.95 28.16
CA GLN A 74 18.34 -5.76 28.04
C GLN A 74 18.82 -5.99 26.60
N PHE A 75 18.35 -7.04 25.94
CA PHE A 75 18.63 -7.31 24.53
C PHE A 75 18.23 -6.12 23.64
N CYS A 76 17.06 -5.52 23.87
CA CYS A 76 16.63 -4.33 23.13
C CYS A 76 17.61 -3.15 23.27
N LYS A 77 18.16 -2.94 24.47
CA LYS A 77 19.20 -1.91 24.74
C LYS A 77 20.54 -2.24 24.10
N GLU A 78 20.90 -3.52 24.07
CA GLU A 78 22.14 -3.98 23.43
C GLU A 78 22.08 -3.80 21.91
N VAL A 79 21.01 -4.25 21.26
CA VAL A 79 20.93 -4.17 19.79
C VAL A 79 20.93 -2.72 19.29
N ILE A 80 20.19 -1.82 19.95
CA ILE A 80 20.17 -0.41 19.56
C ILE A 80 21.54 0.25 19.74
N SER A 81 22.31 -0.15 20.78
CA SER A 81 23.68 0.31 20.99
C SER A 81 24.65 -0.15 19.90
N CYS A 82 24.37 -1.29 19.28
CA CYS A 82 25.07 -1.81 18.11
C CYS A 82 24.60 -1.18 16.78
N GLY A 83 23.66 -0.22 16.82
CA GLY A 83 23.11 0.45 15.64
C GLY A 83 21.97 -0.29 14.95
N VAL A 84 21.46 -1.39 15.53
CA VAL A 84 20.31 -2.13 15.01
C VAL A 84 19.03 -1.31 15.21
N ARG A 85 18.22 -1.20 14.16
CA ARG A 85 16.94 -0.45 14.18
C ARG A 85 15.69 -1.32 14.12
N ALA A 86 15.86 -2.59 13.79
CA ALA A 86 14.77 -3.54 13.68
C ALA A 86 15.10 -4.86 14.40
N ILE A 87 14.16 -5.35 15.20
CA ILE A 87 14.15 -6.72 15.73
C ILE A 87 13.06 -7.49 15.01
N PHE A 88 13.36 -8.70 14.54
CA PHE A 88 12.35 -9.71 14.28
C PHE A 88 12.28 -10.65 15.48
N ARG A 89 11.06 -10.90 15.96
CA ARG A 89 10.85 -11.88 17.00
C ARG A 89 9.74 -12.86 16.70
N THR A 90 9.88 -14.04 17.26
CA THR A 90 8.82 -15.05 17.29
C THR A 90 8.10 -15.04 18.64
N SER A 91 7.32 -16.08 18.95
CA SER A 91 6.37 -16.04 20.06
C SER A 91 7.06 -16.04 21.44
N ILE A 92 6.99 -14.91 22.12
CA ILE A 92 7.33 -14.76 23.54
C ILE A 92 6.03 -14.69 24.35
N SER A 93 6.03 -15.17 25.59
CA SER A 93 4.85 -15.12 26.46
C SER A 93 4.30 -13.68 26.55
N ALA A 94 2.97 -13.56 26.47
CA ALA A 94 2.32 -12.25 26.49
C ALA A 94 2.62 -11.47 27.78
N GLN A 95 2.73 -12.17 28.91
CA GLN A 95 3.02 -11.59 30.22
C GLN A 95 4.40 -10.92 30.25
N ALA A 96 5.44 -11.61 29.77
CA ALA A 96 6.78 -11.02 29.69
C ALA A 96 6.81 -9.82 28.75
N LEU A 97 6.12 -9.92 27.60
CA LEU A 97 6.03 -8.81 26.65
C LEU A 97 5.29 -7.59 27.21
N TYR A 98 4.23 -7.76 28.01
CA TYR A 98 3.55 -6.62 28.62
C TYR A 98 4.47 -5.84 29.58
N LEU A 99 5.30 -6.55 30.35
CA LEU A 99 6.32 -5.92 31.19
C LEU A 99 7.33 -5.12 30.36
N VAL A 100 7.85 -5.71 29.28
CA VAL A 100 8.81 -5.03 28.39
C VAL A 100 8.19 -3.82 27.70
N ARG A 101 6.95 -3.94 27.23
CA ARG A 101 6.21 -2.86 26.57
C ARG A 101 5.94 -1.68 27.50
N GLU A 102 5.60 -1.96 28.76
CA GLU A 102 5.47 -0.93 29.80
C GLU A 102 6.81 -0.25 30.05
N GLN A 103 7.88 -1.01 30.30
CA GLN A 103 9.21 -0.49 30.61
C GLN A 103 9.83 0.32 29.46
N LEU A 104 9.70 -0.16 28.23
CA LEU A 104 10.28 0.46 27.03
C LEU A 104 9.30 1.39 26.29
N GLN A 105 8.14 1.66 26.89
CA GLN A 105 7.10 2.56 26.37
C GLN A 105 6.73 2.22 24.92
N ALA A 106 6.34 0.97 24.69
CA ALA A 106 6.01 0.49 23.37
C ALA A 106 4.63 0.98 22.89
N ILE A 107 4.53 1.18 21.59
CA ILE A 107 3.26 1.32 20.88
C ILE A 107 3.17 0.28 19.77
N LYS A 108 1.97 -0.13 19.40
CA LYS A 108 1.74 -0.91 18.17
C LYS A 108 1.26 0.02 17.07
N VAL A 109 1.78 -0.15 15.86
CA VAL A 109 1.46 0.72 14.72
C VAL A 109 0.86 -0.11 13.60
N GLU A 110 -0.31 0.28 13.15
CA GLU A 110 -1.03 -0.41 12.08
C GLU A 110 -1.60 0.60 11.09
N HIS A 111 -1.31 0.38 9.81
CA HIS A 111 -1.84 1.19 8.72
C HIS A 111 -2.77 0.37 7.85
N PHE A 112 -4.03 0.75 7.87
CA PHE A 112 -5.12 0.13 7.14
C PHE A 112 -5.47 1.00 5.94
N THR A 113 -5.04 0.61 4.74
CA THR A 113 -5.36 1.33 3.50
C THR A 113 -6.65 0.78 2.91
N LEU A 114 -7.74 1.54 2.97
CA LEU A 114 -9.02 1.16 2.35
C LEU A 114 -9.11 1.60 0.89
N SER A 115 -8.56 2.79 0.59
CA SER A 115 -8.44 3.34 -0.76
C SER A 115 -7.29 4.36 -0.79
N PRO A 116 -6.89 4.87 -1.96
CA PRO A 116 -5.87 5.92 -2.03
C PRO A 116 -6.21 7.21 -1.26
N THR A 117 -7.50 7.44 -0.95
CA THR A 117 -7.98 8.63 -0.26
C THR A 117 -8.59 8.33 1.11
N SER A 118 -8.60 7.07 1.54
CA SER A 118 -9.19 6.65 2.81
C SER A 118 -8.31 5.61 3.48
N SER A 119 -7.78 5.95 4.64
CA SER A 119 -6.97 5.03 5.44
C SER A 119 -7.06 5.33 6.92
N ILE A 120 -6.76 4.34 7.75
CA ILE A 120 -6.62 4.48 9.19
C ILE A 120 -5.15 4.23 9.55
N LEU A 121 -4.53 5.16 10.26
CA LEU A 121 -3.33 4.89 11.04
C LEU A 121 -3.77 4.69 12.49
N LEU A 122 -3.74 3.44 12.96
CA LEU A 122 -4.06 3.07 14.33
C LEU A 122 -2.75 2.92 15.11
N VAL A 123 -2.57 3.76 16.13
CA VAL A 123 -1.48 3.68 17.09
C VAL A 123 -2.05 3.20 18.42
N ARG A 124 -1.62 2.02 18.86
CA ARG A 124 -2.04 1.43 20.13
C ARG A 124 -1.06 1.78 21.22
N ASP A 125 -1.56 2.36 22.29
CA ASP A 125 -0.80 2.59 23.50
C ASP A 125 -0.64 1.28 24.27
N GLN A 126 0.54 0.66 24.17
CA GLN A 126 0.90 -0.56 24.91
C GLN A 126 1.77 -0.27 26.14
N ALA A 127 2.09 1.00 26.38
CA ALA A 127 3.00 1.43 27.42
C ALA A 127 2.28 1.58 28.77
N GLN A 128 0.95 1.73 28.75
CA GLN A 128 0.13 2.05 29.90
C GLN A 128 -1.29 1.49 29.74
N GLY A 129 -2.13 1.64 30.77
CA GLY A 129 -3.50 1.15 30.78
C GLY A 129 -3.65 -0.29 31.23
N PHE A 130 -4.75 -0.94 30.87
CA PHE A 130 -5.18 -2.20 31.52
C PHE A 130 -4.19 -3.35 31.35
N TYR A 131 -3.47 -3.40 30.23
CA TYR A 131 -2.48 -4.44 29.95
C TYR A 131 -1.15 -4.22 30.70
N SER A 132 -0.96 -3.04 31.30
CA SER A 132 0.16 -2.67 32.18
C SER A 132 -0.26 -2.62 33.65
N GLY A 133 0.70 -2.49 34.56
CA GLY A 133 0.44 -2.23 35.97
C GLY A 133 0.33 -3.46 36.86
N THR A 134 0.01 -3.23 38.12
CA THR A 134 0.26 -4.19 39.21
C THR A 134 -1.02 -4.81 39.74
N ASN A 135 -0.97 -6.11 40.00
CA ASN A 135 -2.02 -6.83 40.71
C ASN A 135 -1.71 -6.85 42.21
N SER A 136 -2.71 -6.59 43.04
CA SER A 136 -2.70 -6.91 44.47
C SER A 136 -3.77 -7.95 44.74
N VAL A 137 -3.36 -9.12 45.25
CA VAL A 137 -4.25 -10.24 45.58
C VAL A 137 -4.59 -10.15 47.07
N SER A 138 -5.86 -10.35 47.44
CA SER A 138 -6.27 -10.41 48.84
C SER A 138 -5.52 -11.53 49.57
N SER A 139 -5.32 -11.39 50.89
CA SER A 139 -4.68 -12.44 51.71
C SER A 139 -5.43 -13.78 51.62
N THR A 140 -6.74 -13.74 51.39
CA THR A 140 -7.65 -14.88 51.20
C THR A 140 -7.63 -15.46 49.77
N LYS A 141 -6.98 -14.80 48.81
CA LYS A 141 -6.92 -15.18 47.37
C LYS A 141 -8.29 -15.24 46.66
N ASP A 142 -9.32 -14.62 47.21
CA ASP A 142 -10.67 -14.53 46.67
C ASP A 142 -10.96 -13.23 45.91
N ALA A 143 -10.03 -12.27 45.96
CA ALA A 143 -10.15 -10.99 45.26
C ALA A 143 -8.79 -10.56 44.68
N VAL A 144 -8.85 -9.92 43.51
CA VAL A 144 -7.69 -9.28 42.87
C VAL A 144 -8.07 -7.85 42.50
N SER A 145 -7.22 -6.90 42.87
CA SER A 145 -7.29 -5.52 42.40
C SER A 145 -6.14 -5.26 41.43
N ARG A 146 -6.42 -4.57 40.33
CA ARG A 146 -5.43 -4.19 39.33
C ARG A 146 -5.38 -2.67 39.23
N THR A 147 -4.19 -2.11 39.41
CA THR A 147 -3.97 -0.66 39.30
C THR A 147 -3.16 -0.37 38.05
N ALA A 148 -3.70 0.48 37.18
CA ALA A 148 -3.03 0.94 35.96
C ALA A 148 -2.66 2.42 36.09
N HIS A 149 -1.50 2.79 35.56
CA HIS A 149 -0.99 4.15 35.60
C HIS A 149 -0.98 4.75 34.19
N PHE A 150 -1.24 6.05 34.10
CA PHE A 150 -1.19 6.80 32.85
C PHE A 150 -0.32 8.05 33.05
N SER A 151 0.57 8.32 32.09
CA SER A 151 1.51 9.42 32.16
C SER A 151 1.32 10.39 31.01
N LYS A 152 1.18 11.68 31.32
CA LYS A 152 1.15 12.75 30.30
C LYS A 152 2.39 12.71 29.42
N ALA A 153 3.56 12.41 29.99
CA ALA A 153 4.82 12.36 29.26
C ALA A 153 4.81 11.22 28.23
N VAL A 154 4.28 10.04 28.60
CA VAL A 154 4.13 8.90 27.68
C VAL A 154 3.15 9.25 26.57
N PHE A 155 1.96 9.78 26.90
CA PHE A 155 1.01 10.24 25.88
C PHE A 155 1.61 11.27 24.91
N THR A 156 2.42 12.20 25.42
CA THR A 156 3.08 13.22 24.59
C THR A 156 4.05 12.58 23.58
N ARG A 157 4.80 11.54 23.99
CA ARG A 157 5.67 10.78 23.07
C ARG A 157 4.86 10.03 22.03
N ILE A 158 3.76 9.39 22.43
CA ILE A 158 2.85 8.67 21.53
C ILE A 158 2.28 9.63 20.49
N LEU A 159 1.76 10.78 20.91
CA LEU A 159 1.24 11.83 20.02
C LEU A 159 2.31 12.32 19.05
N SER A 160 3.51 12.63 19.54
CA SER A 160 4.62 13.09 18.71
C SER A 160 4.99 12.05 17.65
N TYR A 161 5.08 10.77 18.01
CA TYR A 161 5.35 9.69 17.07
C TYR A 161 4.22 9.54 16.05
N ALA A 162 2.98 9.45 16.54
CA ALA A 162 1.79 9.20 15.72
C ALA A 162 1.59 10.29 14.67
N LEU A 163 1.78 11.56 15.04
CA LEU A 163 1.73 12.70 14.13
C LEU A 163 2.87 12.67 13.10
N GLY A 164 4.09 12.36 13.54
CA GLY A 164 5.23 12.20 12.64
C GLY A 164 4.97 11.13 11.59
N ARG A 165 4.48 9.96 12.01
CA ARG A 165 4.15 8.84 11.11
C ARG A 165 2.99 9.17 10.19
N ALA A 166 1.93 9.82 10.68
CA ALA A 166 0.82 10.26 9.84
C ALA A 166 1.26 11.27 8.76
N ASN A 167 2.14 12.22 9.11
CA ASN A 167 2.67 13.18 8.14
C ASN A 167 3.59 12.50 7.10
N GLN A 168 4.34 11.46 7.47
CA GLN A 168 5.10 10.67 6.49
C GLN A 168 4.17 9.95 5.49
N LEU A 169 3.03 9.44 5.96
CA LEU A 169 2.09 8.71 5.11
C LEU A 169 1.23 9.63 4.25
N TRP A 170 0.78 10.78 4.78
CA TRP A 170 -0.27 11.60 4.17
C TRP A 170 0.18 13.04 3.87
N GLY A 171 1.43 13.39 4.17
CA GLY A 171 1.97 14.76 4.08
C GLY A 171 1.52 15.64 5.25
N GLN A 172 0.22 15.72 5.50
CA GLN A 172 -0.36 16.47 6.62
C GLN A 172 -1.56 15.74 7.23
N THR A 173 -1.60 15.70 8.56
CA THR A 173 -2.79 15.27 9.32
C THR A 173 -3.53 16.47 9.91
N ASN A 174 -4.86 16.45 9.80
CA ASN A 174 -5.71 17.58 10.21
C ASN A 174 -6.31 17.41 11.60
N SER A 175 -6.22 16.23 12.21
CA SER A 175 -6.77 15.96 13.54
C SER A 175 -6.25 14.63 14.09
N VAL A 176 -6.25 14.49 15.42
CA VAL A 176 -6.03 13.22 16.12
C VAL A 176 -7.31 12.82 16.85
N THR A 177 -7.71 11.55 16.74
CA THR A 177 -8.76 10.99 17.59
C THR A 177 -8.14 10.04 18.60
N MET A 178 -8.27 10.39 19.88
CA MET A 178 -7.85 9.58 21.03
C MET A 178 -9.02 8.77 21.59
N ILE A 179 -8.85 7.44 21.66
CA ILE A 179 -9.91 6.49 21.98
C ILE A 179 -9.65 5.86 23.35
N TYR A 180 -10.36 6.35 24.36
CA TYR A 180 -10.21 5.94 25.76
C TYR A 180 -11.54 6.09 26.50
N LYS A 181 -11.69 5.47 27.69
CA LYS A 181 -12.76 5.83 28.62
C LYS A 181 -12.39 7.10 29.42
N PHE A 182 -12.06 8.17 28.71
CA PHE A 182 -11.45 9.40 29.23
C PHE A 182 -12.25 10.10 30.36
N HIS A 183 -13.56 9.88 30.45
CA HIS A 183 -14.38 10.42 31.54
C HIS A 183 -14.03 9.85 32.93
N LEU A 184 -13.35 8.70 32.99
CA LEU A 184 -12.86 8.11 34.25
C LEU A 184 -11.57 8.77 34.77
N PHE A 185 -11.04 9.76 34.05
CA PHE A 185 -9.78 10.44 34.36
C PHE A 185 -10.04 11.83 34.96
N ASP A 186 -11.18 12.03 35.63
CA ASP A 186 -11.54 13.23 36.38
C ASP A 186 -11.35 14.56 35.61
N GLY A 187 -11.61 14.53 34.30
CA GLY A 187 -11.48 15.70 33.42
C GLY A 187 -10.03 16.09 33.06
N LEU A 188 -9.02 15.41 33.60
CA LEU A 188 -7.60 15.72 33.39
C LEU A 188 -7.19 15.71 31.91
N PHE A 189 -7.78 14.80 31.13
CA PHE A 189 -7.55 14.70 29.69
C PHE A 189 -7.98 15.96 28.94
N HIS A 190 -9.01 16.67 29.40
CA HIS A 190 -9.44 17.91 28.75
C HIS A 190 -8.38 19.01 28.90
N THR A 191 -7.77 19.12 30.09
CA THR A 191 -6.66 20.04 30.34
C THR A 191 -5.47 19.71 29.43
N TRP A 192 -5.11 18.43 29.35
CA TRP A 192 -3.99 17.99 28.49
C TRP A 192 -4.28 18.16 27.01
N ALA A 193 -5.53 17.98 26.57
CA ALA A 193 -5.95 18.21 25.19
C ALA A 193 -5.59 19.63 24.74
N ILE A 194 -6.00 20.64 25.51
CA ILE A 194 -5.78 22.05 25.18
C ILE A 194 -4.28 22.35 25.06
N GLU A 195 -3.47 21.77 25.96
CA GLU A 195 -2.02 21.93 25.91
C GLU A 195 -1.39 21.25 24.69
N TRP A 196 -1.81 20.02 24.38
CA TRP A 196 -1.31 19.28 23.22
C TRP A 196 -1.76 19.90 21.90
N GLU A 197 -2.97 20.43 21.80
CA GLU A 197 -3.44 21.18 20.62
C GLU A 197 -2.57 22.42 20.36
N ARG A 198 -2.20 23.15 21.42
CA ARG A 198 -1.25 24.27 21.31
C ARG A 198 0.16 23.82 20.93
N THR A 199 0.60 22.68 21.46
CA THR A 199 1.96 22.15 21.24
C THR A 199 2.14 21.59 19.83
N PHE A 200 1.16 20.83 19.35
CA PHE A 200 1.24 20.10 18.09
C PHE A 200 0.52 20.81 16.93
N GLY A 201 -0.28 21.85 17.21
CA GLY A 201 -0.97 22.63 16.18
C GLY A 201 -2.08 21.88 15.47
N VAL A 202 -2.60 20.80 16.06
CA VAL A 202 -3.67 19.96 15.50
C VAL A 202 -4.76 19.73 16.53
N PRO A 203 -6.04 19.72 16.14
CA PRO A 203 -7.15 19.36 17.03
C PRO A 203 -7.01 17.94 17.59
N ILE A 204 -7.32 17.77 18.87
CA ILE A 204 -7.28 16.48 19.58
C ILE A 204 -8.67 16.18 20.12
N ARG A 205 -9.32 15.19 19.51
CA ARG A 205 -10.66 14.75 19.88
C ARG A 205 -10.57 13.50 20.74
N PHE A 206 -11.35 13.45 21.82
CA PHE A 206 -11.56 12.22 22.58
C PHE A 206 -12.87 11.55 22.18
N VAL A 207 -12.84 10.23 22.01
CA VAL A 207 -14.00 9.40 21.70
C VAL A 207 -13.94 8.14 22.56
N GLN A 208 -15.09 7.62 22.98
CA GLN A 208 -15.15 6.35 23.69
C GLN A 208 -15.09 5.19 22.68
N GLY A 209 -14.47 4.06 23.05
CA GLY A 209 -14.28 2.92 22.14
C GLY A 209 -15.59 2.36 21.57
N ASP A 210 -16.64 2.30 22.39
CA ASP A 210 -18.00 1.90 21.99
C ASP A 210 -18.57 2.82 20.89
N THR A 211 -18.45 4.12 21.07
CA THR A 211 -18.88 5.17 20.15
C THR A 211 -18.08 5.12 18.85
N MET A 212 -16.76 4.98 18.94
CA MET A 212 -15.90 4.86 17.77
C MET A 212 -16.26 3.63 16.93
N ASN A 213 -16.45 2.47 17.58
CA ASN A 213 -16.88 1.25 16.91
C ASN A 213 -18.22 1.42 16.22
N ARG A 214 -19.22 1.97 16.91
CA ARG A 214 -20.53 2.25 16.31
C ARG A 214 -20.39 3.15 15.09
N ASP A 215 -19.60 4.23 15.18
CA ASP A 215 -19.46 5.20 14.10
C ASP A 215 -18.75 4.58 12.89
N LEU A 216 -17.68 3.80 13.10
CA LEU A 216 -17.03 3.02 12.04
C LEU A 216 -17.99 2.02 11.39
N LEU A 217 -18.84 1.38 12.19
CA LEU A 217 -19.81 0.41 11.69
C LEU A 217 -20.93 1.09 10.88
N ALA A 218 -21.44 2.23 11.34
CA ALA A 218 -22.58 2.91 10.74
C ALA A 218 -22.19 3.77 9.52
N PHE A 219 -21.00 4.39 9.55
CA PHE A 219 -20.62 5.43 8.58
C PHE A 219 -19.37 5.09 7.77
N GLY A 220 -18.66 4.01 8.12
CA GLY A 220 -17.41 3.62 7.48
C GLY A 220 -16.26 4.59 7.77
N VAL A 221 -15.21 4.51 6.95
CA VAL A 221 -14.01 5.38 7.04
C VAL A 221 -14.02 6.38 5.89
N LYS A 222 -13.89 7.66 6.23
CA LYS A 222 -13.75 8.74 5.25
C LYS A 222 -12.44 9.48 5.48
N GLY A 223 -11.67 9.69 4.41
CA GLY A 223 -10.39 10.38 4.51
C GLY A 223 -9.34 9.60 5.31
N HIS A 224 -8.26 10.28 5.64
CA HIS A 224 -7.20 9.75 6.49
C HIS A 224 -7.52 9.98 7.97
N ASN A 225 -7.50 8.92 8.76
CA ASN A 225 -7.88 8.94 10.17
C ASN A 225 -6.71 8.51 11.05
N LEU A 226 -6.14 9.45 11.83
CA LEU A 226 -5.15 9.14 12.87
C LEU A 226 -5.87 8.80 14.17
N LEU A 227 -5.83 7.52 14.54
CA LEU A 227 -6.45 6.99 15.74
C LEU A 227 -5.37 6.58 16.74
N ILE A 228 -5.44 7.10 17.96
CA ILE A 228 -4.60 6.68 19.09
C ILE A 228 -5.50 6.04 20.13
N SER A 229 -5.26 4.80 20.52
CA SER A 229 -6.20 4.05 21.36
C SER A 229 -5.47 3.25 22.44
N GLY A 230 -6.10 3.11 23.61
CA GLY A 230 -5.62 2.20 24.64
C GLY A 230 -5.55 0.76 24.11
N ASN A 231 -4.57 -0.03 24.55
CA ASN A 231 -4.32 -1.36 23.99
C ASN A 231 -5.60 -2.22 23.95
N GLU A 232 -6.39 -2.25 25.03
CA GLU A 232 -7.63 -3.03 25.13
C GLU A 232 -8.68 -2.65 24.10
N TYR A 233 -8.88 -1.35 23.85
CA TYR A 233 -9.88 -0.88 22.90
C TYR A 233 -9.41 -1.15 21.48
N ALA A 234 -8.15 -0.85 21.20
CA ALA A 234 -7.57 -1.09 19.89
C ALA A 234 -7.59 -2.59 19.51
N ASP A 235 -7.37 -3.48 20.48
CA ASP A 235 -7.46 -4.93 20.25
C ASP A 235 -8.86 -5.35 19.80
N ILE A 236 -9.90 -4.88 20.50
CA ILE A 236 -11.30 -5.14 20.14
C ILE A 236 -11.63 -4.52 18.77
N MET A 237 -11.14 -3.31 18.50
CA MET A 237 -11.39 -2.60 17.25
C MET A 237 -10.72 -3.31 16.06
N GLN A 238 -9.51 -3.84 16.23
CA GLN A 238 -8.72 -4.42 15.13
C GLN A 238 -9.49 -5.53 14.42
N THR A 239 -10.15 -6.43 15.16
CA THR A 239 -10.91 -7.53 14.56
C THR A 239 -11.99 -7.01 13.61
N ILE A 240 -12.70 -5.95 14.01
CA ILE A 240 -13.72 -5.30 13.18
C ILE A 240 -13.08 -4.63 11.95
N LEU A 241 -11.92 -3.98 12.13
CA LEU A 241 -11.21 -3.32 11.03
C LEU A 241 -10.74 -4.33 9.97
N LEU A 242 -10.18 -5.46 10.38
CA LEU A 242 -9.70 -6.50 9.49
C LEU A 242 -10.84 -7.14 8.68
N ASP A 243 -11.91 -7.56 9.36
CA ASP A 243 -13.07 -8.22 8.75
C ASP A 243 -13.83 -7.27 7.80
N LYS A 244 -14.25 -6.10 8.30
CA LYS A 244 -15.17 -5.24 7.57
C LYS A 244 -14.53 -4.47 6.42
N PHE A 245 -13.23 -4.22 6.50
CA PHE A 245 -12.50 -3.48 5.45
C PHE A 245 -11.67 -4.39 4.55
N GLY A 246 -11.80 -5.71 4.68
CA GLY A 246 -11.18 -6.68 3.78
C GLY A 246 -9.65 -6.65 3.81
N LEU A 247 -9.05 -6.36 4.96
CA LEU A 247 -7.61 -6.11 5.12
C LEU A 247 -6.82 -7.39 5.47
N GLY A 248 -7.43 -8.55 5.22
CA GLY A 248 -6.85 -9.87 5.45
C GLY A 248 -7.21 -10.46 6.82
N ALA A 249 -6.66 -11.64 7.10
CA ALA A 249 -6.82 -12.33 8.37
C ALA A 249 -5.64 -12.01 9.31
N GLN A 250 -5.90 -11.99 10.63
CA GLN A 250 -4.89 -11.66 11.64
C GLN A 250 -3.66 -12.57 11.52
N GLU A 251 -3.86 -13.85 11.21
CA GLU A 251 -2.83 -14.88 11.08
C GLU A 251 -1.83 -14.58 9.96
N SER A 252 -2.27 -13.82 8.95
CA SER A 252 -1.44 -13.42 7.81
C SER A 252 -0.76 -12.06 8.01
N ALA A 253 -1.15 -11.29 9.03
CA ALA A 253 -0.63 -9.95 9.25
C ALA A 253 0.69 -9.97 10.05
N CYS A 254 1.63 -9.09 9.68
CA CYS A 254 2.74 -8.74 10.56
C CYS A 254 2.36 -7.54 11.43
N ALA A 255 2.81 -7.52 12.68
CA ALA A 255 2.63 -6.36 13.55
C ALA A 255 3.97 -5.66 13.81
N GLU A 256 3.94 -4.33 13.83
CA GLU A 256 5.07 -3.48 14.21
C GLU A 256 4.81 -2.90 15.61
N ASN A 257 5.73 -3.14 16.55
CA ASN A 257 5.81 -2.42 17.81
C ASN A 257 6.99 -1.46 17.77
N VAL A 258 6.80 -0.21 18.21
CA VAL A 258 7.86 0.81 18.25
C VAL A 258 8.11 1.21 19.69
N TYR A 259 9.38 1.22 20.09
CA TYR A 259 9.78 1.58 21.44
C TYR A 259 10.08 3.08 21.55
N LEU A 260 9.36 3.78 22.43
CA LEU A 260 9.44 5.24 22.58
C LEU A 260 10.30 5.68 23.77
N HIS A 261 10.73 4.76 24.62
CA HIS A 261 11.60 5.07 25.74
C HIS A 261 12.95 5.61 25.24
N PRO A 262 13.51 6.69 25.83
CA PRO A 262 14.76 7.31 25.38
C PRO A 262 15.91 6.32 25.14
N ASP A 263 16.11 5.36 26.04
CA ASP A 263 17.19 4.36 25.96
C ASP A 263 17.15 3.48 24.70
N VAL A 264 15.99 3.35 24.05
CA VAL A 264 15.78 2.46 22.90
C VAL A 264 15.04 3.17 21.75
N GLN A 265 15.07 4.51 21.74
CA GLN A 265 14.30 5.30 20.78
C GLN A 265 14.70 4.99 19.33
N GLY A 266 13.69 4.71 18.50
CA GLY A 266 13.87 4.38 17.09
C GLY A 266 14.21 2.92 16.83
N LEU A 267 13.97 2.05 17.81
CA LEU A 267 13.94 0.60 17.64
C LEU A 267 12.49 0.15 17.34
N SER A 268 12.32 -0.56 16.24
CA SER A 268 11.07 -1.25 15.90
C SER A 268 11.21 -2.76 16.07
N GLU A 269 10.14 -3.42 16.47
CA GLU A 269 10.02 -4.85 16.62
C GLU A 269 8.90 -5.36 15.71
N TYR A 270 9.23 -6.33 14.86
CA TYR A 270 8.31 -7.00 13.96
C TYR A 270 8.04 -8.42 14.45
N GLN A 271 6.77 -8.80 14.44
CA GLN A 271 6.31 -10.13 14.86
C GLN A 271 5.27 -10.68 13.89
N THR A 272 5.09 -12.01 13.93
CA THR A 272 3.87 -12.65 13.46
C THR A 272 2.71 -12.30 14.40
N ALA A 273 1.50 -12.10 13.88
CA ALA A 273 0.33 -11.79 14.71
C ALA A 273 -0.35 -13.04 15.31
N HIS A 274 0.03 -14.24 14.87
CA HIS A 274 -0.34 -15.50 15.52
C HIS A 274 0.59 -15.84 16.70
N GLY A 275 0.10 -16.67 17.63
CA GLY A 275 0.87 -17.14 18.80
C GLY A 275 1.96 -18.18 18.46
N SER A 276 2.47 -18.88 19.47
CA SER A 276 3.56 -19.87 19.37
C SER A 276 3.23 -21.11 18.54
N ALA A 277 1.94 -21.43 18.38
CA ALA A 277 1.46 -22.60 17.67
C ALA A 277 2.24 -23.88 18.08
N ASP A 278 2.39 -24.10 19.39
CA ASP A 278 3.23 -25.18 19.92
C ASP A 278 2.74 -26.58 19.46
N ASP A 279 1.46 -26.70 19.12
CA ASP A 279 0.86 -27.88 18.52
C ASP A 279 1.34 -28.16 17.09
N LEU A 280 1.92 -27.19 16.40
CA LEU A 280 2.48 -27.33 15.04
C LEU A 280 3.97 -27.64 15.01
N VAL A 281 4.64 -27.65 16.18
CA VAL A 281 6.08 -27.85 16.30
C VAL A 281 6.53 -29.13 15.63
N GLY A 282 7.52 -29.02 14.75
CA GLY A 282 8.13 -30.15 14.04
C GLY A 282 7.23 -30.79 12.98
N LYS A 283 6.01 -30.27 12.75
CA LYS A 283 5.11 -30.78 11.71
C LYS A 283 5.38 -30.15 10.34
N GLY A 284 6.10 -29.02 10.28
CA GLY A 284 6.44 -28.36 9.03
C GLY A 284 5.23 -27.76 8.31
N ILE A 285 4.20 -27.33 9.04
CA ILE A 285 2.94 -26.82 8.47
C ILE A 285 2.53 -25.45 9.04
N VAL A 286 3.43 -24.76 9.73
CA VAL A 286 3.17 -23.39 10.19
C VAL A 286 3.11 -22.43 9.00
N ASN A 287 2.16 -21.50 9.01
CA ASN A 287 2.00 -20.53 7.93
C ASN A 287 3.12 -19.46 7.95
N PRO A 288 3.96 -19.35 6.91
CA PRO A 288 5.06 -18.40 6.88
C PRO A 288 4.66 -16.99 6.39
N THR A 289 3.40 -16.75 6.02
CA THR A 289 2.94 -15.51 5.37
C THR A 289 3.27 -14.25 6.19
N ALA A 290 2.98 -14.26 7.50
CA ALA A 290 3.26 -13.13 8.37
C ALA A 290 4.77 -12.87 8.52
N THR A 291 5.57 -13.94 8.57
CA THR A 291 7.05 -13.86 8.61
C THR A 291 7.62 -13.24 7.34
N ILE A 292 7.07 -13.61 6.17
CA ILE A 292 7.45 -13.03 4.88
C ILE A 292 7.15 -11.52 4.85
N ARG A 293 5.96 -11.12 5.30
CA ARG A 293 5.59 -9.69 5.41
C ARG A 293 6.46 -8.93 6.39
N ALA A 294 6.82 -9.53 7.52
CA ALA A 294 7.76 -8.93 8.46
C ALA A 294 9.14 -8.69 7.84
N ALA A 295 9.69 -9.66 7.09
CA ALA A 295 10.95 -9.50 6.37
C ALA A 295 10.90 -8.35 5.36
N ALA A 296 9.81 -8.25 4.60
CA ALA A 296 9.60 -7.17 3.64
C ALA A 296 9.46 -5.80 4.32
N ALA A 297 8.73 -5.72 5.43
CA ALA A 297 8.58 -4.49 6.21
C ALA A 297 9.91 -4.01 6.79
N VAL A 298 10.73 -4.91 7.34
CA VAL A 298 12.07 -4.57 7.86
C VAL A 298 12.94 -3.94 6.77
N LEU A 299 12.93 -4.50 5.56
CA LEU A 299 13.72 -3.96 4.44
C LEU A 299 13.22 -2.59 3.96
N GLU A 300 11.91 -2.42 3.82
CA GLU A 300 11.35 -1.18 3.31
C GLU A 300 11.52 -0.03 4.30
N GLU A 301 11.23 -0.26 5.59
CA GLU A 301 11.22 0.79 6.61
C GLU A 301 12.63 1.10 7.16
N HIS A 302 13.56 0.14 7.13
CA HIS A 302 14.87 0.30 7.77
C HIS A 302 16.09 0.15 6.84
N ALA A 303 15.92 -0.41 5.63
CA ALA A 303 17.01 -0.54 4.66
C ALA A 303 16.83 0.30 3.38
N GLY A 304 15.71 1.03 3.25
CA GLY A 304 15.41 1.86 2.08
C GLY A 304 15.01 1.04 0.84
N CYS A 305 14.65 -0.23 1.01
CA CYS A 305 14.21 -1.10 -0.07
C CYS A 305 12.75 -0.79 -0.46
N LEU A 306 12.52 0.36 -1.09
CA LEU A 306 11.19 0.80 -1.47
C LEU A 306 10.49 -0.25 -2.35
N GLY A 307 9.23 -0.54 -2.03
CA GLY A 307 8.41 -1.53 -2.72
C GLY A 307 8.63 -2.99 -2.30
N ALA A 308 9.48 -3.27 -1.31
CA ALA A 308 9.69 -4.63 -0.82
C ALA A 308 8.39 -5.25 -0.26
N LYS A 309 7.58 -4.48 0.48
CA LYS A 309 6.26 -4.93 0.98
C LYS A 309 5.33 -5.29 -0.18
N GLN A 310 5.19 -4.39 -1.14
CA GLN A 310 4.35 -4.60 -2.33
C GLN A 310 4.80 -5.83 -3.12
N ARG A 311 6.12 -6.01 -3.32
CA ARG A 311 6.66 -7.17 -4.02
C ARG A 311 6.34 -8.48 -3.30
N ALA A 312 6.47 -8.53 -1.98
CA ALA A 312 6.12 -9.70 -1.19
C ALA A 312 4.62 -10.00 -1.27
N ASP A 313 3.76 -8.99 -1.10
CA ASP A 313 2.30 -9.16 -1.20
C ASP A 313 1.86 -9.63 -2.58
N CYS A 314 2.41 -9.08 -3.67
CA CYS A 314 2.10 -9.54 -5.02
C CYS A 314 2.45 -11.02 -5.24
N VAL A 315 3.56 -11.51 -4.68
CA VAL A 315 3.93 -12.93 -4.77
C VAL A 315 3.00 -13.80 -3.92
N LEU A 316 2.65 -13.36 -2.70
CA LEU A 316 1.70 -14.07 -1.84
C LEU A 316 0.31 -14.19 -2.48
N GLU A 317 -0.17 -13.12 -3.12
CA GLU A 317 -1.41 -13.11 -3.89
C GLU A 317 -1.37 -14.08 -5.08
N ASP A 318 -0.25 -14.13 -5.82
CA ASP A 318 -0.05 -15.07 -6.95
C ASP A 318 -0.04 -16.53 -6.48
N LEU A 319 0.60 -16.83 -5.35
CA LEU A 319 0.57 -18.17 -4.75
C LEU A 319 -0.86 -18.55 -4.37
N GLY A 320 -1.59 -17.66 -3.69
CA GLY A 320 -2.99 -17.87 -3.32
C GLY A 320 -3.89 -18.10 -4.53
N ALA A 321 -3.74 -17.31 -5.60
CA ALA A 321 -4.49 -17.47 -6.84
C ALA A 321 -4.20 -18.82 -7.55
N ARG A 322 -3.04 -19.41 -7.31
CA ARG A 322 -2.64 -20.73 -7.82
C ARG A 322 -3.02 -21.88 -6.89
N GLY A 323 -3.70 -21.59 -5.78
CA GLY A 323 -4.09 -22.58 -4.77
C GLY A 323 -2.91 -23.10 -3.94
N ILE A 324 -1.78 -22.40 -3.91
CA ILE A 324 -0.62 -22.74 -3.10
C ILE A 324 -0.78 -22.05 -1.75
N GLY A 325 -1.28 -22.80 -0.76
CA GLY A 325 -1.50 -22.34 0.61
C GLY A 325 -1.14 -23.40 1.63
N THR A 326 -0.87 -22.99 2.86
CA THR A 326 -0.71 -23.89 4.02
C THR A 326 -2.07 -24.40 4.53
N PRO A 327 -2.12 -25.42 5.40
CA PRO A 327 -3.39 -26.05 5.81
C PRO A 327 -4.41 -25.10 6.47
N ASP A 328 -3.94 -24.09 7.22
CA ASP A 328 -4.78 -23.05 7.81
C ASP A 328 -5.46 -22.15 6.76
N GLN A 329 -4.88 -22.06 5.56
CA GLN A 329 -5.44 -21.34 4.42
C GLN A 329 -6.27 -22.26 3.49
N GLY A 330 -6.51 -23.51 3.90
CA GLY A 330 -7.23 -24.51 3.11
C GLY A 330 -6.40 -25.19 2.02
N GLY A 331 -5.09 -24.99 2.00
CA GLY A 331 -4.16 -25.65 1.08
C GLY A 331 -3.49 -26.90 1.66
N THR A 332 -2.51 -27.44 0.95
CA THR A 332 -1.78 -28.66 1.35
C THR A 332 -0.25 -28.47 1.41
N ALA A 333 0.23 -27.23 1.20
CA ALA A 333 1.66 -26.95 1.22
C ALA A 333 2.22 -27.07 2.65
N THR A 334 3.42 -27.62 2.77
CA THR A 334 4.22 -27.50 3.99
C THR A 334 4.81 -26.09 4.06
N THR A 335 5.29 -25.69 5.24
CA THR A 335 6.01 -24.43 5.42
C THR A 335 7.16 -24.31 4.45
N GLU A 336 7.93 -25.38 4.27
CA GLU A 336 9.07 -25.41 3.37
C GLU A 336 8.65 -25.27 1.90
N THR A 337 7.68 -26.07 1.43
CA THR A 337 7.28 -25.99 0.02
C THR A 337 6.59 -24.67 -0.31
N PHE A 338 5.89 -24.06 0.65
CA PHE A 338 5.34 -22.72 0.49
C PHE A 338 6.46 -21.67 0.34
N VAL A 339 7.48 -21.71 1.20
CA VAL A 339 8.59 -20.75 1.12
C VAL A 339 9.43 -20.97 -0.13
N GLU A 340 9.67 -22.21 -0.55
CA GLU A 340 10.33 -22.50 -1.83
C GLU A 340 9.53 -21.93 -3.00
N ALA A 341 8.21 -22.13 -3.03
CA ALA A 341 7.35 -21.56 -4.07
C ALA A 341 7.39 -20.03 -4.07
N PHE A 342 7.40 -19.40 -2.89
CA PHE A 342 7.56 -17.95 -2.74
C PHE A 342 8.91 -17.48 -3.31
N LEU A 343 10.02 -18.10 -2.90
CA LEU A 343 11.36 -17.71 -3.33
C LEU A 343 11.58 -17.94 -4.84
N GLN A 344 11.13 -19.06 -5.38
CA GLN A 344 11.17 -19.31 -6.83
C GLN A 344 10.41 -18.24 -7.60
N ARG A 345 9.23 -17.84 -7.10
CA ARG A 345 8.43 -16.79 -7.74
C ARG A 345 9.05 -15.41 -7.59
N LEU A 346 9.80 -15.19 -6.51
CA LEU A 346 10.54 -13.97 -6.22
C LEU A 346 11.76 -13.79 -7.15
N ASP A 347 12.47 -14.88 -7.44
CA ASP A 347 13.69 -14.94 -8.27
C ASP A 347 13.39 -14.99 -9.77
N GLN A 348 12.19 -15.45 -10.15
CA GLN A 348 11.72 -15.25 -11.51
C GLN A 348 11.59 -13.74 -11.74
N PRO A 349 12.35 -13.14 -12.69
CA PRO A 349 12.22 -11.71 -13.00
C PRO A 349 10.77 -11.49 -13.30
N GLN A 350 10.04 -10.79 -12.39
CA GLN A 350 8.59 -10.91 -12.23
C GLN A 350 8.02 -11.34 -13.56
N GLY A 351 7.84 -12.66 -13.70
CA GLY A 351 7.29 -13.17 -14.92
C GLY A 351 6.00 -12.39 -14.99
N THR A 352 5.91 -11.47 -15.96
CA THR A 352 4.64 -11.03 -16.50
C THR A 352 3.84 -12.30 -16.48
N ARG A 353 2.73 -12.29 -15.73
CA ARG A 353 1.80 -13.41 -15.64
C ARG A 353 1.87 -14.20 -16.95
N HIS A 354 1.60 -15.50 -16.95
CA HIS A 354 1.00 -16.10 -18.15
C HIS A 354 -0.41 -15.49 -18.40
N CYS A 355 -0.51 -14.16 -18.43
CA CYS A 355 -1.25 -13.37 -19.37
C CYS A 355 -0.36 -13.36 -20.62
N LYS A 356 -0.87 -13.86 -21.73
CA LYS A 356 -0.18 -13.97 -23.02
C LYS A 356 0.79 -12.80 -23.26
N THR A 357 1.91 -13.08 -23.91
CA THR A 357 2.99 -12.19 -24.36
C THR A 357 2.54 -11.00 -25.22
N SER A 358 1.69 -10.17 -24.64
CA SER A 358 1.35 -8.82 -25.03
C SER A 358 1.02 -8.13 -23.71
N ARG A 359 1.71 -7.03 -23.37
CA ARG A 359 1.24 -6.10 -22.30
C ARG A 359 -0.12 -5.46 -22.61
N CYS A 360 -0.71 -5.89 -23.72
CA CYS A 360 -2.08 -5.73 -24.09
C CYS A 360 -2.87 -6.99 -23.68
N ARG A 361 -3.92 -6.80 -22.89
CA ARG A 361 -4.94 -7.83 -22.57
C ARG A 361 -5.66 -8.36 -23.81
N GLY A 362 -5.80 -7.52 -24.83
CA GLY A 362 -6.34 -7.92 -26.13
C GLY A 362 -5.26 -8.53 -27.02
N ASN A 363 -5.59 -9.61 -27.73
CA ASN A 363 -4.73 -10.18 -28.76
C ASN A 363 -4.53 -9.19 -29.93
N ARG A 364 -5.43 -8.19 -30.08
CA ARG A 364 -5.41 -7.20 -31.16
C ARG A 364 -5.60 -5.80 -30.59
N THR A 365 -4.50 -5.04 -30.57
CA THR A 365 -4.46 -3.70 -29.97
C THR A 365 -4.30 -2.61 -31.02
N ALA A 366 -4.90 -1.45 -30.75
CA ALA A 366 -4.54 -0.19 -31.42
C ALA A 366 -4.05 0.84 -30.40
N VAL A 367 -3.12 1.69 -30.81
CA VAL A 367 -2.81 2.92 -30.09
C VAL A 367 -3.74 4.02 -30.58
N VAL A 368 -4.50 4.64 -29.68
CA VAL A 368 -5.37 5.77 -29.99
C VAL A 368 -4.78 7.04 -29.39
N VAL A 369 -4.37 7.97 -30.25
CA VAL A 369 -3.85 9.29 -29.88
C VAL A 369 -5.00 10.28 -29.88
N VAL A 370 -5.41 10.72 -28.69
CA VAL A 370 -6.59 11.56 -28.47
C VAL A 370 -6.22 13.03 -28.39
N ASP A 371 -6.70 13.82 -29.34
CA ASP A 371 -6.68 15.30 -29.33
C ASP A 371 -5.30 15.93 -29.05
N PHE A 372 -4.22 15.27 -29.51
CA PHE A 372 -2.87 15.82 -29.46
C PHE A 372 -2.65 16.86 -30.55
N GLN A 373 -3.44 17.95 -30.48
CA GLN A 373 -3.50 19.04 -31.44
C GLN A 373 -2.88 20.33 -30.88
N ASN A 374 -2.47 21.24 -31.76
CA ASN A 374 -1.77 22.46 -31.39
C ASN A 374 -2.52 23.31 -30.36
N ASP A 375 -3.83 23.51 -30.52
CA ASP A 375 -4.61 24.28 -29.55
C ASP A 375 -4.68 23.59 -28.17
N CYS A 376 -4.89 22.27 -28.14
CA CYS A 376 -4.95 21.50 -26.90
C CYS A 376 -3.63 21.55 -26.12
N VAL A 377 -2.49 21.54 -26.80
CA VAL A 377 -1.19 21.56 -26.14
C VAL A 377 -0.78 22.98 -25.74
N THR A 378 -0.91 23.94 -26.65
CA THR A 378 -0.36 25.30 -26.46
C THR A 378 -1.22 26.18 -25.56
N GLN A 379 -2.54 25.95 -25.50
CA GLN A 379 -3.44 26.72 -24.65
C GLN A 379 -3.58 26.14 -23.24
N TYR A 380 -2.93 25.01 -22.95
CA TYR A 380 -3.02 24.37 -21.64
C TYR A 380 -2.18 25.13 -20.60
N LYS A 381 -2.74 25.28 -19.39
CA LYS A 381 -2.17 26.18 -18.38
C LYS A 381 -0.88 25.66 -17.75
N ASN A 382 -0.79 24.35 -17.47
CA ASN A 382 0.38 23.77 -16.82
C ASN A 382 1.42 23.30 -17.85
N GLN A 383 2.42 24.13 -18.05
CA GLN A 383 3.47 23.93 -19.05
C GLN A 383 4.39 22.75 -18.73
N SER A 384 4.63 22.40 -17.46
CA SER A 384 5.49 21.26 -17.12
C SER A 384 4.80 19.93 -17.43
N SER A 385 3.51 19.80 -17.11
CA SER A 385 2.72 18.63 -17.51
C SER A 385 2.66 18.49 -19.03
N MET A 386 2.47 19.59 -19.78
CA MET A 386 2.45 19.51 -21.25
C MET A 386 3.82 19.20 -21.84
N ALA A 387 4.91 19.74 -21.29
CA ALA A 387 6.26 19.39 -21.75
C ALA A 387 6.50 17.89 -21.62
N ARG A 388 6.07 17.27 -20.51
CA ARG A 388 6.11 15.81 -20.32
C ARG A 388 5.32 15.08 -21.40
N VAL A 389 4.04 15.42 -21.58
CA VAL A 389 3.17 14.75 -22.56
C VAL A 389 3.71 14.90 -23.98
N ALA A 390 4.13 16.11 -24.34
CA ALA A 390 4.66 16.45 -25.65
C ALA A 390 5.95 15.70 -25.99
N ALA A 391 6.81 15.45 -25.01
CA ALA A 391 8.02 14.66 -25.19
C ALA A 391 7.72 13.16 -25.35
N ASN A 392 6.68 12.66 -24.69
CA ASN A 392 6.45 11.22 -24.53
C ASN A 392 5.49 10.60 -25.57
N ILE A 393 4.46 11.32 -26.02
CA ILE A 393 3.54 10.80 -27.05
C ILE A 393 4.27 10.37 -28.33
N PRO A 394 5.23 11.14 -28.89
CA PRO A 394 5.99 10.70 -30.06
C PRO A 394 6.72 9.37 -29.85
N LEU A 395 7.25 9.12 -28.65
CA LEU A 395 7.94 7.88 -28.32
C LEU A 395 7.00 6.67 -28.35
N VAL A 396 5.78 6.82 -27.84
CA VAL A 396 4.76 5.76 -27.89
C VAL A 396 4.31 5.50 -29.32
N VAL A 397 4.17 6.54 -30.14
CA VAL A 397 3.82 6.41 -31.57
C VAL A 397 4.92 5.65 -32.32
N GLU A 398 6.19 6.01 -32.15
CA GLU A 398 7.31 5.31 -32.80
C GLU A 398 7.45 3.86 -32.30
N TRP A 399 7.26 3.63 -31.01
CA TRP A 399 7.21 2.28 -30.46
C TRP A 399 6.11 1.43 -31.08
N ALA A 400 4.89 1.99 -31.21
CA ALA A 400 3.76 1.28 -31.81
C ALA A 400 4.03 0.93 -33.28
N ARG A 401 4.61 1.86 -34.05
CA ARG A 401 5.04 1.63 -35.43
C ARG A 401 6.07 0.52 -35.53
N GLY A 402 7.10 0.55 -34.69
CA GLY A 402 8.14 -0.50 -34.63
C GLY A 402 7.57 -1.87 -34.27
N ALA A 403 6.57 -1.91 -33.39
CA ALA A 403 5.86 -3.12 -32.98
C ALA A 403 4.75 -3.57 -33.95
N ARG A 404 4.54 -2.84 -35.07
CA ARG A 404 3.43 -3.06 -36.02
C ARG A 404 2.04 -3.01 -35.38
N ILE A 405 1.90 -2.24 -34.30
CA ILE A 405 0.62 -1.91 -33.67
C ILE A 405 0.03 -0.72 -34.42
N GLU A 406 -1.26 -0.79 -34.76
CA GLU A 406 -1.90 0.25 -35.53
C GLU A 406 -2.08 1.53 -34.70
N VAL A 407 -1.60 2.66 -35.24
CA VAL A 407 -1.76 3.98 -34.63
C VAL A 407 -2.94 4.70 -35.28
N ILE A 408 -3.88 5.13 -34.45
CA ILE A 408 -5.10 5.83 -34.84
C ILE A 408 -5.12 7.20 -34.17
N PHE A 409 -5.24 8.26 -34.96
CA PHE A 409 -5.37 9.61 -34.45
C PHE A 409 -6.84 9.99 -34.40
N VAL A 410 -7.28 10.57 -33.29
CA VAL A 410 -8.58 11.23 -33.20
C VAL A 410 -8.37 12.71 -32.90
N ARG A 411 -9.05 13.57 -33.66
CA ARG A 411 -8.93 15.02 -33.56
C ARG A 411 -10.27 15.65 -33.26
N PHE A 412 -10.32 16.50 -32.25
CA PHE A 412 -11.46 17.34 -31.98
C PHE A 412 -11.52 18.49 -32.98
N LEU A 413 -12.71 18.75 -33.54
CA LEU A 413 -12.99 19.94 -34.33
C LEU A 413 -14.08 20.75 -33.63
N GLY A 414 -13.71 21.96 -33.19
CA GLY A 414 -14.57 22.82 -32.38
C GLY A 414 -15.36 23.87 -33.17
N ASP A 415 -15.40 23.80 -34.50
CA ASP A 415 -16.10 24.77 -35.34
C ASP A 415 -17.55 24.99 -34.89
N GLU A 416 -18.00 26.25 -34.89
CA GLU A 416 -19.35 26.61 -34.41
C GLU A 416 -20.47 25.92 -35.20
N GLN A 417 -20.24 25.63 -36.48
CA GLN A 417 -21.19 24.90 -37.33
C GLN A 417 -21.46 23.47 -36.85
N PHE A 418 -20.54 22.86 -36.10
CA PHE A 418 -20.72 21.50 -35.56
C PHE A 418 -21.36 21.51 -34.17
N GLN A 419 -21.43 22.67 -33.51
CA GLN A 419 -21.88 22.78 -32.12
C GLN A 419 -23.41 22.78 -32.02
N GLY A 420 -23.94 21.84 -31.23
CA GLY A 420 -25.36 21.82 -30.86
C GLY A 420 -25.76 22.97 -29.91
N PRO A 421 -27.06 23.16 -29.64
CA PRO A 421 -27.57 24.28 -28.83
C PRO A 421 -26.92 24.39 -27.45
N SER A 422 -26.76 23.27 -26.73
CA SER A 422 -26.15 23.26 -25.38
C SER A 422 -24.69 23.68 -25.39
N TRP A 423 -23.94 23.29 -26.42
CA TRP A 423 -22.53 23.64 -26.57
C TRP A 423 -22.35 25.13 -26.85
N ARG A 424 -23.16 25.68 -27.78
CA ARG A 424 -23.16 27.12 -28.09
C ARG A 424 -23.54 27.95 -26.87
N TYR A 425 -24.58 27.53 -26.13
CA TYR A 425 -24.98 28.19 -24.89
C TYR A 425 -23.86 28.20 -23.83
N ARG A 426 -23.21 27.05 -23.59
CA ARG A 426 -22.06 26.97 -22.66
C ARG A 426 -20.92 27.88 -23.10
N ASN A 427 -20.59 27.90 -24.38
CA ASN A 427 -19.48 28.71 -24.89
C ASN A 427 -19.77 30.21 -24.74
N GLN A 428 -20.99 30.64 -25.09
CA GLN A 428 -21.42 32.03 -24.94
C GLN A 428 -21.40 32.46 -23.47
N THR A 429 -21.99 31.68 -22.57
CA THR A 429 -22.07 31.99 -21.13
C THR A 429 -20.71 31.99 -20.44
N GLN A 430 -19.75 31.21 -20.92
CA GLN A 430 -18.41 31.12 -20.34
C GLN A 430 -17.35 31.89 -21.14
N GLY A 431 -17.74 32.66 -22.15
CA GLY A 431 -16.81 33.42 -23.00
C GLY A 431 -15.78 32.56 -23.73
N ARG A 432 -16.10 31.29 -24.01
CA ARG A 432 -15.18 30.35 -24.68
C ARG A 432 -15.19 30.58 -26.18
N ARG A 433 -14.00 30.56 -26.78
CA ARG A 433 -13.81 30.56 -28.24
C ARG A 433 -13.68 29.12 -28.75
N PRO A 434 -14.05 28.85 -30.01
CA PRO A 434 -13.78 27.57 -30.67
C PRO A 434 -12.28 27.21 -30.61
N TRP A 435 -11.98 25.95 -30.29
CA TRP A 435 -10.64 25.36 -30.35
C TRP A 435 -10.57 24.36 -31.49
N CYS A 436 -9.38 24.16 -32.05
CA CYS A 436 -9.12 23.21 -33.12
C CYS A 436 -10.06 23.44 -34.32
N VAL A 437 -10.19 24.68 -34.78
CA VAL A 437 -11.06 25.03 -35.92
C VAL A 437 -10.50 24.44 -37.21
N GLN A 438 -11.35 23.79 -38.00
CA GLN A 438 -10.94 23.11 -39.22
C GLN A 438 -10.15 24.03 -40.17
N GLY A 439 -9.02 23.52 -40.67
CA GLY A 439 -8.14 24.25 -41.60
C GLY A 439 -7.23 25.29 -40.93
N THR A 440 -7.26 25.41 -39.61
CA THR A 440 -6.32 26.27 -38.85
C THR A 440 -5.16 25.44 -38.31
N TRP A 441 -4.03 26.12 -38.04
CA TRP A 441 -2.89 25.54 -37.35
C TRP A 441 -3.28 24.87 -36.03
N GLY A 442 -4.23 25.46 -35.30
CA GLY A 442 -4.73 24.93 -34.03
C GLY A 442 -5.33 23.53 -34.12
N ALA A 443 -5.88 23.16 -35.29
CA ALA A 443 -6.48 21.85 -35.54
C ALA A 443 -5.47 20.78 -36.01
N GLU A 444 -4.25 21.15 -36.34
CA GLU A 444 -3.20 20.22 -36.75
C GLU A 444 -2.64 19.46 -35.54
N LEU A 445 -2.07 18.27 -35.79
CA LEU A 445 -1.39 17.50 -34.74
C LEU A 445 -0.16 18.26 -34.22
N PHE A 446 0.11 18.13 -32.93
CA PHE A 446 1.18 18.88 -32.28
C PHE A 446 2.56 18.25 -32.49
N GLY A 447 3.57 19.12 -32.64
CA GLY A 447 4.98 18.74 -32.58
C GLY A 447 5.43 17.88 -33.75
N SER A 448 6.26 16.86 -33.46
CA SER A 448 6.85 15.96 -34.46
C SER A 448 5.95 14.80 -34.87
N VAL A 449 4.71 14.73 -34.37
CA VAL A 449 3.80 13.63 -34.68
C VAL A 449 3.19 13.84 -36.07
N THR A 450 3.74 13.13 -37.05
CA THR A 450 3.22 13.10 -38.42
C THR A 450 2.48 11.80 -38.71
N VAL A 451 1.34 11.87 -39.39
CA VAL A 451 0.58 10.70 -39.83
C VAL A 451 1.34 10.01 -40.98
N GLN A 452 1.63 8.72 -40.83
CA GLN A 452 2.30 7.90 -41.83
C GLN A 452 1.30 7.20 -42.77
N THR A 453 1.80 6.75 -43.93
CA THR A 453 1.01 6.00 -44.91
C THR A 453 0.38 4.77 -44.28
N GLY A 454 -0.96 4.69 -44.28
CA GLY A 454 -1.73 3.57 -43.73
C GLY A 454 -2.33 3.83 -42.35
N GLU A 455 -1.88 4.87 -41.64
CA GLU A 455 -2.50 5.33 -40.39
C GLU A 455 -3.79 6.12 -40.67
N ARG A 456 -4.69 6.16 -39.69
CA ARG A 456 -6.00 6.81 -39.84
C ARG A 456 -6.13 8.00 -38.91
N VAL A 457 -6.82 9.02 -39.40
CA VAL A 457 -7.24 10.19 -38.62
C VAL A 457 -8.76 10.27 -38.67
N PHE A 458 -9.39 10.39 -37.50
CA PHE A 458 -10.83 10.57 -37.39
C PHE A 458 -11.15 11.90 -36.71
N ASP A 459 -11.96 12.72 -37.37
CA ASP A 459 -12.35 14.02 -36.86
C ASP A 459 -13.69 13.94 -36.10
N LYS A 460 -13.64 14.20 -34.79
CA LYS A 460 -14.83 14.28 -33.94
C LYS A 460 -15.33 15.72 -33.87
N LYS A 461 -16.37 15.99 -34.66
CA LYS A 461 -17.04 17.28 -34.81
C LYS A 461 -17.87 17.62 -33.58
N ALA A 462 -17.37 18.56 -32.76
CA ALA A 462 -17.97 19.00 -31.49
C ALA A 462 -18.37 17.85 -30.53
N LYS A 463 -17.55 16.79 -30.46
CA LYS A 463 -17.77 15.60 -29.63
C LYS A 463 -16.51 15.25 -28.83
N PHE A 464 -16.70 14.87 -27.57
CA PHE A 464 -15.59 14.41 -26.73
C PHE A 464 -15.26 12.93 -26.98
N ASP A 465 -16.28 12.08 -27.05
CA ASP A 465 -16.16 10.64 -27.35
C ASP A 465 -16.04 10.40 -28.87
N PRO A 466 -14.93 9.84 -29.38
CA PRO A 466 -14.78 9.50 -30.80
C PRO A 466 -15.75 8.40 -31.27
N PHE A 467 -16.26 7.54 -30.37
CA PHE A 467 -17.26 6.52 -30.74
C PHE A 467 -18.63 7.10 -31.09
N LEU A 468 -18.87 8.38 -30.82
CA LEU A 468 -20.04 9.11 -31.34
C LEU A 468 -19.88 9.52 -32.81
N THR A 469 -18.72 9.27 -33.42
CA THR A 469 -18.46 9.41 -34.85
C THR A 469 -18.58 8.03 -35.51
N GLY A 470 -19.55 7.89 -36.42
CA GLY A 470 -19.87 6.59 -37.02
C GLY A 470 -18.67 5.90 -37.69
N GLU A 471 -17.83 6.67 -38.38
CA GLU A 471 -16.64 6.16 -39.06
C GLU A 471 -15.63 5.53 -38.08
N PHE A 472 -15.35 6.18 -36.94
CA PHE A 472 -14.43 5.65 -35.94
C PHE A 472 -15.00 4.38 -35.30
N ALA A 473 -16.26 4.42 -34.86
CA ALA A 473 -16.90 3.26 -34.23
C ALA A 473 -16.97 2.05 -35.16
N GLN A 474 -17.32 2.25 -36.43
CA GLN A 474 -17.34 1.20 -37.46
C GLN A 474 -15.94 0.67 -37.73
N TYR A 475 -14.93 1.55 -37.77
CA TYR A 475 -13.55 1.14 -38.02
C TYR A 475 -13.00 0.25 -36.91
N ILE A 476 -13.16 0.66 -35.64
CA ILE A 476 -12.71 -0.12 -34.49
C ILE A 476 -13.38 -1.51 -34.47
N ALA A 477 -14.70 -1.55 -34.71
CA ALA A 477 -15.45 -2.81 -34.77
C ALA A 477 -15.01 -3.70 -35.95
N ALA A 478 -14.86 -3.14 -37.16
CA ALA A 478 -14.50 -3.89 -38.36
C ALA A 478 -13.06 -4.44 -38.29
N ARG A 479 -12.15 -3.74 -37.63
CA ARG A 479 -10.78 -4.22 -37.37
C ARG A 479 -10.73 -5.29 -36.28
N GLY A 480 -11.78 -5.48 -35.49
CA GLY A 480 -11.81 -6.48 -34.43
C GLY A 480 -10.75 -6.24 -33.37
N PHE A 481 -10.47 -4.98 -33.03
CA PHE A 481 -9.62 -4.68 -31.88
C PHE A 481 -10.29 -5.18 -30.60
N GLU A 482 -9.49 -5.72 -29.70
CA GLU A 482 -9.91 -6.17 -28.37
C GLU A 482 -9.47 -5.17 -27.29
N GLU A 483 -8.47 -4.33 -27.60
CA GLU A 483 -7.91 -3.36 -26.68
C GLU A 483 -7.51 -2.06 -27.38
N LEU A 484 -7.70 -0.95 -26.66
CA LEU A 484 -7.16 0.35 -27.02
C LEU A 484 -6.14 0.82 -25.98
N LEU A 485 -4.91 1.05 -26.44
CA LEU A 485 -3.90 1.79 -25.68
C LEU A 485 -4.10 3.28 -25.96
N VAL A 486 -4.53 4.02 -24.95
CA VAL A 486 -4.96 5.42 -25.08
C VAL A 486 -3.88 6.36 -24.55
N VAL A 487 -3.48 7.30 -25.40
CA VAL A 487 -2.62 8.44 -25.05
C VAL A 487 -3.27 9.74 -25.52
N GLY A 488 -2.89 10.88 -24.96
CA GLY A 488 -3.43 12.18 -25.37
C GLY A 488 -4.18 12.94 -24.27
N LEU A 489 -5.06 13.85 -24.68
CA LEU A 489 -5.61 14.90 -23.84
C LEU A 489 -7.14 14.92 -23.89
N TYR A 490 -7.90 15.10 -22.81
CA TYR A 490 -7.53 15.19 -21.39
C TYR A 490 -8.23 14.09 -20.59
N THR A 491 -7.63 13.63 -19.49
CA THR A 491 -8.12 12.50 -18.66
C THR A 491 -9.43 12.78 -17.93
N ASP A 492 -9.91 14.02 -17.88
CA ASP A 492 -11.23 14.40 -17.37
C ASP A 492 -12.17 14.95 -18.45
N VAL A 493 -11.79 14.84 -19.72
CA VAL A 493 -12.59 15.26 -20.87
C VAL A 493 -12.55 14.18 -21.95
N CYS A 494 -11.74 14.36 -22.99
CA CYS A 494 -11.80 13.51 -24.19
C CYS A 494 -11.17 12.12 -23.98
N VAL A 495 -10.13 12.00 -23.15
CA VAL A 495 -9.55 10.68 -22.82
C VAL A 495 -10.55 9.89 -21.97
N ASP A 496 -11.20 10.49 -20.95
CA ASP A 496 -12.28 9.82 -20.21
C ASP A 496 -13.40 9.37 -21.14
N ALA A 497 -13.88 10.27 -22.00
CA ALA A 497 -14.96 9.97 -22.94
C ALA A 497 -14.59 8.80 -23.87
N THR A 498 -13.34 8.74 -24.33
CA THR A 498 -12.83 7.66 -25.18
C THR A 498 -12.73 6.34 -24.41
N VAL A 499 -12.15 6.35 -23.21
CA VAL A 499 -11.95 5.14 -22.38
C VAL A 499 -13.30 4.59 -21.92
N ARG A 500 -14.21 5.45 -21.45
CA ARG A 500 -15.58 5.10 -21.10
C ARG A 500 -16.32 4.49 -22.29
N GLY A 501 -16.22 5.13 -23.46
CA GLY A 501 -16.83 4.65 -24.70
C GLY A 501 -16.31 3.29 -25.16
N ALA A 502 -15.00 3.05 -24.99
CA ALA A 502 -14.36 1.77 -25.30
C ALA A 502 -14.82 0.66 -24.33
N PHE A 503 -14.79 0.94 -23.02
CA PHE A 503 -15.24 0.01 -21.98
C PHE A 503 -16.69 -0.44 -22.19
N GLN A 504 -17.59 0.50 -22.47
CA GLN A 504 -19.01 0.19 -22.72
C GLN A 504 -19.25 -0.66 -23.98
N ARG A 505 -18.23 -0.81 -24.83
CA ARG A 505 -18.24 -1.65 -26.04
C ARG A 505 -17.47 -2.96 -25.85
N GLY A 506 -17.04 -3.27 -24.64
CA GLY A 506 -16.33 -4.50 -24.31
C GLY A 506 -14.85 -4.51 -24.67
N LEU A 507 -14.25 -3.35 -24.93
CA LEU A 507 -12.82 -3.23 -25.22
C LEU A 507 -12.03 -3.05 -23.92
N TRP A 508 -10.88 -3.72 -23.83
CA TRP A 508 -9.88 -3.40 -22.81
C TRP A 508 -9.29 -2.01 -23.09
N THR A 509 -8.86 -1.33 -22.02
CA THR A 509 -8.25 -0.01 -22.14
C THR A 509 -7.01 0.07 -21.28
N THR A 510 -5.93 0.60 -21.87
CA THR A 510 -4.66 0.82 -21.20
C THR A 510 -4.22 2.26 -21.42
N LEU A 511 -3.92 3.01 -20.35
CA LEU A 511 -3.43 4.38 -20.42
C LEU A 511 -1.93 4.43 -20.11
N VAL A 512 -1.19 5.26 -20.85
CA VAL A 512 0.22 5.55 -20.54
C VAL A 512 0.28 6.83 -19.73
N ARG A 513 0.58 6.70 -18.43
CA ARG A 513 0.51 7.81 -17.46
C ARG A 513 1.27 9.04 -17.94
N GLU A 514 2.48 8.85 -18.45
CA GLU A 514 3.35 9.96 -18.86
C GLU A 514 2.96 10.56 -20.22
N CYS A 515 1.93 10.05 -20.89
CA CYS A 515 1.40 10.53 -22.17
C CYS A 515 -0.02 11.12 -22.06
N THR A 516 -0.50 11.39 -20.84
CA THR A 516 -1.78 12.04 -20.61
C THR A 516 -1.67 13.26 -19.71
N ALA A 517 -2.77 14.02 -19.57
CA ALA A 517 -2.94 15.07 -18.57
C ALA A 517 -4.44 15.38 -18.33
N ALA A 518 -4.80 15.90 -17.14
CA ALA A 518 -6.15 16.36 -16.79
C ALA A 518 -6.29 17.89 -16.94
N LEU A 519 -7.45 18.39 -17.36
CA LEU A 519 -7.69 19.83 -17.60
C LEU A 519 -8.24 20.58 -16.38
N HIS A 520 -9.03 19.92 -15.54
CA HIS A 520 -9.81 20.50 -14.45
C HIS A 520 -9.54 19.82 -13.10
N PHE A 521 -9.30 18.50 -13.10
CA PHE A 521 -9.05 17.71 -11.88
C PHE A 521 -7.59 17.25 -11.78
N SER A 522 -7.24 16.57 -10.67
CA SER A 522 -5.94 15.91 -10.57
C SER A 522 -5.86 14.76 -11.57
N GLU A 523 -4.77 14.71 -12.32
CA GLU A 523 -4.47 13.61 -13.23
C GLU A 523 -4.45 12.26 -12.51
N GLU A 524 -3.85 12.20 -11.32
CA GLU A 524 -3.78 10.98 -10.53
C GLU A 524 -5.17 10.49 -10.11
N GLN A 525 -6.05 11.41 -9.73
CA GLN A 525 -7.44 11.09 -9.41
C GLN A 525 -8.20 10.55 -10.62
N MET A 526 -7.99 11.14 -11.80
CA MET A 526 -8.65 10.68 -13.02
C MET A 526 -8.17 9.32 -13.48
N LEU A 527 -6.86 9.06 -13.41
CA LEU A 527 -6.31 7.75 -13.72
C LEU A 527 -6.82 6.68 -12.75
N ALA A 528 -6.83 6.96 -11.44
CA ALA A 528 -7.38 6.05 -10.43
C ALA A 528 -8.88 5.81 -10.64
N TYR A 529 -9.65 6.84 -11.01
CA TYR A 529 -11.06 6.72 -11.36
C TYR A 529 -11.26 5.75 -12.54
N MET A 530 -10.47 5.86 -13.61
CA MET A 530 -10.57 4.96 -14.75
C MET A 530 -10.18 3.52 -14.40
N GLN A 531 -9.15 3.33 -13.58
CA GLN A 531 -8.78 1.99 -13.08
C GLN A 531 -9.93 1.37 -12.28
N GLN A 532 -10.55 2.15 -11.40
CA GLN A 532 -11.62 1.67 -10.53
C GLN A 532 -12.93 1.42 -11.28
N VAL A 533 -13.33 2.33 -12.16
CA VAL A 533 -14.66 2.31 -12.79
C VAL A 533 -14.68 1.50 -14.09
N TYR A 534 -13.61 1.58 -14.89
CA TYR A 534 -13.53 0.92 -16.20
C TYR A 534 -12.64 -0.31 -16.19
N GLY A 535 -11.92 -0.58 -15.09
CA GLY A 535 -10.92 -1.62 -15.05
C GLY A 535 -9.72 -1.33 -15.97
N SER A 536 -9.52 -0.06 -16.34
CA SER A 536 -8.42 0.35 -17.21
C SER A 536 -7.08 0.03 -16.57
N GLU A 537 -6.11 -0.37 -17.37
CA GLU A 537 -4.73 -0.48 -16.92
C GLU A 537 -4.04 0.87 -17.05
N VAL A 538 -3.13 1.19 -16.12
CA VAL A 538 -2.31 2.40 -16.19
C VAL A 538 -0.86 1.97 -16.12
N VAL A 539 -0.12 2.20 -17.20
CA VAL A 539 1.28 1.78 -17.34
C VAL A 539 2.20 2.99 -17.38
N LYS A 540 3.45 2.79 -16.98
CA LYS A 540 4.51 3.78 -17.20
C LYS A 540 5.06 3.65 -18.61
N ILE A 541 5.50 4.77 -19.19
CA ILE A 541 6.10 4.77 -20.53
C ILE A 541 7.38 3.92 -20.60
N ASP A 542 8.24 3.98 -19.60
CA ASP A 542 9.51 3.23 -19.59
C ASP A 542 9.26 1.72 -19.63
N ASP A 543 8.23 1.27 -18.91
CA ASP A 543 7.75 -0.10 -19.00
C ASP A 543 7.33 -0.36 -20.45
N LEU A 544 6.39 0.40 -20.99
CA LEU A 544 5.88 0.19 -22.35
C LEU A 544 7.02 0.08 -23.40
N LEU A 545 7.96 1.02 -23.39
CA LEU A 545 9.06 1.06 -24.35
C LEU A 545 10.04 -0.11 -24.21
N ALA A 546 10.21 -0.68 -23.01
CA ALA A 546 11.08 -1.83 -22.79
C ALA A 546 10.62 -3.06 -23.59
N THR A 547 9.33 -3.20 -23.87
CA THR A 547 8.78 -4.31 -24.68
C THR A 547 9.23 -4.29 -26.15
N GLY A 548 9.67 -3.13 -26.66
CA GLY A 548 10.14 -2.99 -28.04
C GLY A 548 11.56 -3.51 -28.27
N LYS A 549 12.36 -3.69 -27.21
CA LYS A 549 13.77 -4.11 -27.32
C LYS A 549 13.97 -5.62 -27.41
N GLU A 550 12.97 -6.42 -27.03
CA GLU A 550 13.05 -7.90 -27.08
C GLU A 550 12.74 -8.48 -28.47
N ASN A 551 12.22 -7.68 -29.41
CA ASN A 551 11.89 -8.09 -30.77
C ASN A 551 12.82 -7.47 -31.83
N GLY A 552 14.13 -7.49 -31.58
CA GLY A 552 15.13 -7.13 -32.60
C GLY A 552 15.04 -8.04 -33.84
N PRO A 553 15.48 -7.57 -35.03
CA PRO A 553 15.21 -8.26 -36.28
C PRO A 553 15.88 -9.64 -36.29
N VAL A 554 15.07 -10.68 -36.50
CA VAL A 554 15.57 -12.01 -36.89
C VAL A 554 16.32 -11.81 -38.21
N SER A 555 17.63 -11.98 -38.17
CA SER A 555 18.50 -11.95 -39.33
C SER A 555 18.00 -12.97 -40.36
N SER A 556 17.55 -12.50 -41.51
CA SER A 556 17.38 -13.33 -42.69
C SER A 556 18.76 -13.73 -43.20
N SER A 557 19.19 -14.96 -42.94
CA SER A 557 20.35 -15.55 -43.58
C SER A 557 20.13 -17.04 -43.79
N GLY A 558 20.16 -17.45 -45.07
CA GLY A 558 20.47 -18.81 -45.51
C GLY A 558 19.29 -19.75 -45.63
#